data_AF-A0A949L5Q3-F1
#
_entry.id   AF-A0A949L5Q3-F1
#
_cell.length_a   1.000
_cell.length_b   1.000
_cell.length_c   1.000
_cell.angle_alpha   90.00
_cell.angle_beta   90.00
_cell.angle_gamma   90.00
#
_symmetry.space_group_name_H-M   'P 1'
#
loop_
_entity.id
_entity.type
_entity.pdbx_description
1 polymer ?
#
loop_
_entity_poly.entity_id
_entity_poly.type
_entity_poly.pdbx_seq_one_letter_code
_entity_poly.pdbx_strand_id
1 'polypeptide(L)'
;MKKMLMVCVMIVMAAALVACGGQKTPLDVGAALYKQGDCAAAQPYFDETIAHPGETMDIAYAYFLKAKCAEKAGDAAAAYENYYAAKIVVCYAVSVSTEHENLNTYARSEYCERILPDTLNTLAPDVGEAKVEAIKAKVNAELHDRYMQQFASEAK
;
A
#
# COMPACT_ATOMS: atom_id res chain seq x y z
N MET A 1 45.15 24.17 19.06
CA MET A 1 44.65 24.06 17.66
C MET A 1 44.47 22.61 17.19
N LYS A 2 45.47 21.72 17.29
CA LYS A 2 45.33 20.28 16.90
C LYS A 2 44.24 19.47 17.64
N LYS A 3 44.01 19.74 18.93
CA LYS A 3 43.01 19.01 19.74
C LYS A 3 41.56 19.39 19.42
N MET A 4 41.29 20.64 19.01
CA MET A 4 39.95 21.07 18.59
C MET A 4 39.58 20.51 17.21
N LEU A 5 40.55 20.40 16.30
CA LEU A 5 40.31 19.82 14.98
C LEU A 5 39.92 18.33 15.08
N MET A 6 40.49 17.59 16.03
CA MET A 6 40.22 16.17 16.21
C MET A 6 38.82 15.90 16.80
N VAL A 7 38.32 16.80 17.65
CA VAL A 7 36.96 16.71 18.23
C VAL A 7 35.90 17.00 17.16
N CYS A 8 36.12 17.98 16.29
CA CYS A 8 35.21 18.27 15.19
C CYS A 8 35.08 17.10 14.18
N VAL A 9 36.18 16.41 13.88
CA VAL A 9 36.15 15.26 12.96
C VAL A 9 35.39 14.06 13.54
N MET A 10 35.47 13.82 14.85
CA MET A 10 34.71 12.74 15.49
C MET A 10 33.21 13.03 15.59
N ILE A 11 32.81 14.29 15.77
CA ILE A 11 31.38 14.69 15.80
C ILE A 11 30.76 14.55 14.40
N VAL A 12 31.49 14.88 13.34
CA VAL A 12 31.01 14.73 11.95
C VAL A 12 30.87 13.25 11.57
N MET A 13 31.78 12.36 12.02
CA MET A 13 31.63 10.91 11.81
C MET A 13 30.48 10.30 12.61
N ALA A 14 30.17 10.81 13.81
CA ALA A 14 29.02 10.36 14.58
C ALA A 14 27.68 10.80 13.97
N ALA A 15 27.62 12.00 13.37
CA ALA A 15 26.43 12.48 12.66
C ALA A 15 26.18 11.73 11.34
N ALA A 16 27.24 11.27 10.65
CA ALA A 16 27.11 10.50 9.41
C ALA A 16 26.58 9.07 9.63
N LEU A 17 26.67 8.51 10.84
CA LEU A 17 26.17 7.17 11.17
C LEU A 17 24.66 7.11 11.44
N VAL A 18 23.99 8.25 11.65
CA VAL A 18 22.53 8.32 11.87
C VAL A 18 21.75 8.41 10.55
N ALA A 19 22.42 8.72 9.44
CA ALA A 19 21.77 8.98 8.16
C ALA A 19 21.43 7.72 7.32
N CYS A 20 21.88 6.52 7.73
CA CYS A 20 21.70 5.29 6.94
C CYS A 20 21.07 4.11 7.72
N GLY A 21 20.45 4.36 8.88
CA GLY A 21 19.84 3.32 9.71
C GLY A 21 18.32 3.49 9.85
N GLY A 22 17.53 2.87 8.96
CA GLY A 22 16.12 2.56 9.21
C GLY A 22 15.13 3.74 9.18
N GLN A 23 15.12 4.53 8.10
CA GLN A 23 14.03 5.48 7.89
C GLN A 23 12.72 4.71 7.64
N LYS A 24 11.74 4.89 8.53
CA LYS A 24 10.41 4.30 8.36
C LYS A 24 9.74 4.89 7.13
N THR A 25 9.21 4.04 6.27
CA THR A 25 8.38 4.47 5.14
C THR A 25 7.05 5.04 5.65
N PRO A 26 6.32 5.84 4.86
CA PRO A 26 4.94 6.21 5.19
C PRO A 26 4.09 4.97 5.51
N LEU A 27 4.23 3.90 4.74
CA LEU A 27 3.53 2.64 4.97
C LEU A 27 3.82 2.03 6.35
N ASP A 28 5.08 2.04 6.79
CA ASP A 28 5.46 1.55 8.12
C ASP A 28 4.79 2.35 9.24
N VAL A 29 4.74 3.68 9.08
CA VAL A 29 4.12 4.58 10.05
C VAL A 29 2.60 4.36 10.07
N GLY A 30 1.95 4.34 8.91
CA GLY A 30 0.52 4.07 8.79
C GLY A 30 0.12 2.71 9.35
N ALA A 31 0.88 1.65 9.05
CA ALA A 31 0.64 0.31 9.57
C ALA A 31 0.80 0.25 11.10
N ALA A 32 1.76 0.98 11.67
CA ALA A 32 1.94 1.08 13.12
C ALA A 32 0.76 1.78 13.81
N LEU A 33 0.20 2.83 13.19
CA LEU A 33 -0.98 3.55 13.69
C LEU A 33 -2.24 2.68 13.57
N TYR A 34 -2.43 1.99 12.45
CA TYR A 34 -3.51 1.02 12.27
C TYR A 34 -3.48 -0.09 13.35
N LYS A 35 -2.29 -0.61 13.68
CA LYS A 35 -2.12 -1.62 14.75
C LYS A 35 -2.51 -1.08 16.12
N GLN A 36 -2.35 0.22 16.36
CA GLN A 36 -2.82 0.90 17.57
C GLN A 36 -4.33 1.20 17.54
N GLY A 37 -5.00 0.94 16.41
CA GLY A 37 -6.41 1.25 16.21
C GLY A 37 -6.68 2.68 15.74
N ASP A 38 -5.64 3.49 15.53
CA ASP A 38 -5.79 4.88 15.10
C ASP A 38 -5.86 4.97 13.57
N CYS A 39 -7.02 4.60 13.04
CA CYS A 39 -7.29 4.65 11.62
C CYS A 39 -7.29 6.08 11.04
N ALA A 40 -7.68 7.07 11.85
CA ALA A 40 -7.70 8.46 11.41
C ALA A 40 -6.28 8.99 11.21
N ALA A 41 -5.37 8.73 12.16
CA ALA A 41 -3.97 9.11 12.00
C ALA A 41 -3.25 8.27 10.92
N ALA A 42 -3.68 7.03 10.68
CA ALA A 42 -3.07 6.17 9.67
C ALA A 42 -3.39 6.58 8.22
N GLN A 43 -4.60 7.11 7.96
CA GLN A 43 -5.05 7.46 6.61
C GLN A 43 -4.07 8.30 5.79
N PRO A 44 -3.54 9.45 6.26
CA PRO A 44 -2.65 10.27 5.44
C PRO A 44 -1.38 9.53 4.98
N TYR A 45 -0.88 8.59 5.79
CA TYR A 45 0.28 7.78 5.42
C TYR A 45 -0.05 6.73 4.36
N PHE A 46 -1.24 6.14 4.40
CA PHE A 46 -1.71 5.25 3.34
C PHE A 46 -1.94 6.03 2.05
N ASP A 47 -2.49 7.25 2.13
CA ASP A 47 -2.68 8.12 0.96
C ASP A 47 -1.34 8.52 0.35
N GLU A 48 -0.34 8.86 1.17
CA GLU A 48 1.03 9.14 0.72
C GLU A 48 1.69 7.92 0.08
N THR A 49 1.53 6.73 0.69
CA THR A 49 2.05 5.48 0.14
C THR A 49 1.42 5.16 -1.21
N ILE A 50 0.10 5.36 -1.33
CA ILE A 50 -0.57 5.22 -2.61
C ILE A 50 0.01 6.25 -3.56
N ALA A 51 0.05 7.55 -3.23
CA ALA A 51 0.57 8.60 -4.10
C ALA A 51 2.01 8.35 -4.60
N HIS A 52 2.90 7.91 -3.72
CA HIS A 52 4.34 7.77 -3.93
C HIS A 52 4.85 6.42 -3.41
N PRO A 53 4.52 5.31 -4.09
CA PRO A 53 4.88 3.98 -3.62
C PRO A 53 6.36 3.70 -3.84
N GLY A 54 6.99 2.97 -2.91
CA GLY A 54 8.31 2.41 -3.12
C GLY A 54 8.25 1.19 -4.05
N GLU A 55 7.23 0.35 -3.87
CA GLU A 55 6.97 -0.83 -4.67
C GLU A 55 5.47 -1.01 -4.97
N THR A 56 5.12 -1.78 -6.01
CA THR A 56 3.71 -2.09 -6.35
C THR A 56 2.94 -2.69 -5.18
N MET A 57 3.60 -3.53 -4.35
CA MET A 57 2.94 -4.16 -3.20
C MET A 57 2.66 -3.20 -2.05
N ASP A 58 3.36 -2.06 -1.97
CA ASP A 58 3.07 -1.01 -0.98
C ASP A 58 1.70 -0.40 -1.24
N ILE A 59 1.36 -0.19 -2.52
CA ILE A 59 0.04 0.30 -2.96
C ILE A 59 -1.05 -0.69 -2.52
N ALA A 60 -0.86 -1.97 -2.82
CA ALA A 60 -1.81 -3.02 -2.45
C ALA A 60 -2.02 -3.08 -0.93
N TYR A 61 -0.94 -3.00 -0.15
CA TYR A 61 -1.04 -3.08 1.30
C TYR A 61 -1.68 -1.83 1.91
N ALA A 62 -1.38 -0.63 1.39
CA ALA A 62 -2.02 0.60 1.82
C ALA A 62 -3.55 0.57 1.57
N TYR A 63 -3.99 0.16 0.38
CA TYR A 63 -5.42 -0.04 0.11
C TYR A 63 -6.04 -1.09 1.03
N PHE A 64 -5.37 -2.23 1.24
CA PHE A 64 -5.87 -3.26 2.15
C PHE A 64 -6.08 -2.71 3.57
N LEU A 65 -5.12 -1.95 4.12
CA LEU A 65 -5.24 -1.37 5.45
C LEU A 65 -6.32 -0.29 5.53
N LYS A 66 -6.49 0.54 4.48
CA LYS A 66 -7.64 1.46 4.38
C LYS A 66 -8.97 0.70 4.39
N ALA A 67 -9.06 -0.44 3.70
CA ALA A 67 -10.25 -1.29 3.71
C ALA A 67 -10.54 -1.82 5.12
N LYS A 68 -9.53 -2.32 5.85
CA LYS A 68 -9.69 -2.75 7.25
C LYS A 68 -10.15 -1.62 8.16
N CYS A 69 -9.67 -0.40 7.94
CA CYS A 69 -10.14 0.77 8.68
C CYS A 69 -11.61 1.09 8.38
N ALA A 70 -12.02 1.01 7.13
CA ALA A 70 -13.42 1.22 6.74
C ALA A 70 -14.36 0.14 7.31
N GLU A 71 -13.94 -1.13 7.30
CA GLU A 71 -14.69 -2.22 7.97
C GLU A 71 -14.90 -1.92 9.46
N LYS A 72 -13.84 -1.51 10.18
CA LYS A 72 -13.92 -1.15 11.60
C LYS A 72 -14.86 0.04 11.84
N ALA A 73 -15.00 0.94 10.87
CA ALA A 73 -15.91 2.08 10.92
C ALA A 73 -17.35 1.73 10.49
N GLY A 74 -17.61 0.52 10.00
CA GLY A 74 -18.91 0.12 9.46
C GLY A 74 -19.24 0.71 8.09
N ASP A 75 -18.24 1.27 7.38
CA ASP A 75 -18.42 1.80 6.02
C ASP A 75 -18.15 0.69 5.00
N ALA A 76 -19.17 -0.10 4.70
CA ALA A 76 -19.08 -1.22 3.75
C ALA A 76 -18.67 -0.75 2.35
N ALA A 77 -19.09 0.45 1.93
CA ALA A 77 -18.78 0.98 0.61
C ALA A 77 -17.32 1.37 0.49
N ALA A 78 -16.79 2.09 1.48
CA ALA A 78 -15.36 2.42 1.51
C ALA A 78 -14.50 1.15 1.68
N ALA A 79 -14.96 0.16 2.46
CA ALA A 79 -14.26 -1.12 2.58
C ALA A 79 -14.20 -1.84 1.23
N TYR A 80 -15.33 -1.95 0.52
CA TYR A 80 -15.40 -2.58 -0.80
C TYR A 80 -14.48 -1.89 -1.81
N GLU A 81 -14.54 -0.55 -1.88
CA GLU A 81 -13.70 0.24 -2.78
C GLU A 81 -12.20 -0.05 -2.57
N ASN A 82 -11.75 0.01 -1.32
CA ASN A 82 -10.34 -0.19 -1.01
C ASN A 82 -9.91 -1.67 -1.19
N TYR A 83 -10.75 -2.66 -0.85
CA TYR A 83 -10.43 -4.06 -1.16
C TYR A 83 -10.41 -4.35 -2.66
N TYR A 84 -11.29 -3.71 -3.44
CA TYR A 84 -11.31 -3.88 -4.88
C TYR A 84 -10.05 -3.28 -5.52
N ALA A 85 -9.63 -2.11 -5.06
CA ALA A 85 -8.35 -1.51 -5.46
C ALA A 85 -7.15 -2.41 -5.08
N ALA A 86 -7.11 -2.92 -3.85
CA ALA A 86 -6.07 -3.87 -3.42
C ALA A 86 -6.05 -5.11 -4.33
N LYS A 87 -7.22 -5.66 -4.68
CA LYS A 87 -7.32 -6.84 -5.57
C LYS A 87 -6.71 -6.56 -6.93
N ILE A 88 -7.07 -5.45 -7.57
CA ILE A 88 -6.53 -5.07 -8.88
C ILE A 88 -5.01 -5.02 -8.83
N VAL A 89 -4.44 -4.37 -7.81
CA VAL A 89 -2.98 -4.22 -7.67
C VAL A 89 -2.28 -5.54 -7.40
N VAL A 90 -2.80 -6.38 -6.49
CA VAL A 90 -2.22 -7.69 -6.21
C VAL A 90 -2.27 -8.59 -7.44
N CYS A 91 -3.40 -8.64 -8.13
CA CYS A 91 -3.55 -9.44 -9.34
C CYS A 91 -2.63 -8.97 -10.47
N TYR A 92 -2.46 -7.66 -10.64
CA TYR A 92 -1.49 -7.11 -11.57
C TYR A 92 -0.07 -7.57 -11.21
N ALA A 93 0.34 -7.39 -9.95
CA ALA A 93 1.67 -7.79 -9.47
C ALA A 93 1.94 -9.30 -9.70
N VAL A 94 0.94 -10.16 -9.49
CA VAL A 94 1.03 -11.60 -9.82
C VAL A 94 1.21 -11.80 -11.32
N SER A 95 0.44 -11.10 -12.16
CA SER A 95 0.45 -11.28 -13.62
C SER A 95 1.76 -10.85 -14.29
N VAL A 96 2.47 -9.86 -13.71
CA VAL A 96 3.75 -9.36 -14.25
C VAL A 96 4.98 -9.90 -13.52
N SER A 97 4.79 -10.63 -12.43
CA SER A 97 5.90 -11.21 -11.66
C SER A 97 6.61 -12.28 -12.48
N THR A 98 7.89 -12.06 -12.75
CA THR A 98 8.79 -13.08 -13.31
C THR A 98 9.43 -13.95 -12.21
N GLU A 99 9.18 -13.65 -10.94
CA GLU A 99 9.64 -14.47 -9.82
C GLU A 99 8.93 -15.82 -9.84
N HIS A 100 9.63 -16.86 -10.30
CA HIS A 100 9.15 -18.23 -10.27
C HIS A 100 8.84 -18.67 -8.83
N GLU A 101 7.59 -19.10 -8.59
CA GLU A 101 7.12 -19.94 -7.48
C GLU A 101 7.83 -19.78 -6.13
N ASN A 102 7.91 -18.57 -5.59
CA ASN A 102 8.28 -18.35 -4.19
C ASN A 102 7.03 -18.22 -3.30
N LEU A 103 7.18 -18.45 -1.99
CA LEU A 103 6.06 -18.37 -1.03
C LEU A 103 5.34 -17.01 -1.06
N ASN A 104 6.05 -15.93 -1.37
CA ASN A 104 5.45 -14.61 -1.50
C ASN A 104 4.54 -14.51 -2.72
N THR A 105 4.92 -15.09 -3.85
CA THR A 105 4.06 -15.20 -5.05
C THR A 105 2.84 -16.06 -4.76
N TYR A 106 2.97 -17.20 -4.08
CA TYR A 106 1.82 -18.02 -3.68
C TYR A 106 0.84 -17.26 -2.79
N ALA A 107 1.34 -16.56 -1.76
CA ALA A 107 0.49 -15.74 -0.90
C ALA A 107 -0.21 -14.64 -1.71
N ARG A 108 0.51 -13.94 -2.60
CA ARG A 108 -0.09 -12.92 -3.48
C ARG A 108 -1.18 -13.49 -4.39
N SER A 109 -0.94 -14.65 -5.01
CA SER A 109 -1.95 -15.33 -5.84
C SER A 109 -3.18 -15.71 -5.03
N GLU A 110 -3.02 -16.22 -3.81
CA GLU A 110 -4.16 -16.54 -2.94
C GLU A 110 -4.98 -15.29 -2.57
N TYR A 111 -4.33 -14.15 -2.36
CA TYR A 111 -5.02 -12.87 -2.15
C TYR A 111 -5.79 -12.41 -3.40
N CYS A 112 -5.18 -12.54 -4.59
CA CYS A 112 -5.81 -12.17 -5.86
C CYS A 112 -7.02 -13.05 -6.21
N GLU A 113 -6.87 -14.37 -6.09
CA GLU A 113 -7.81 -15.35 -6.67
C GLU A 113 -8.90 -15.79 -5.68
N ARG A 114 -8.64 -15.70 -4.38
CA ARG A 114 -9.56 -16.23 -3.35
C ARG A 114 -9.91 -15.22 -2.28
N ILE A 115 -8.94 -14.75 -1.49
CA ILE A 115 -9.23 -13.99 -0.26
C ILE A 115 -9.96 -12.67 -0.57
N LEU A 116 -9.45 -11.86 -1.50
CA LEU A 116 -10.10 -10.58 -1.84
C LEU A 116 -11.43 -10.78 -2.59
N PRO A 117 -11.54 -11.70 -3.58
CA PRO A 117 -12.85 -12.05 -4.15
C PRO A 117 -13.90 -12.46 -3.12
N ASP A 118 -13.56 -13.35 -2.18
CA ASP A 118 -14.49 -13.81 -1.14
C ASP A 118 -14.91 -12.65 -0.23
N THR A 119 -13.95 -11.79 0.13
CA THR A 119 -14.20 -10.59 0.94
C THR A 119 -15.15 -9.62 0.22
N LEU A 120 -14.91 -9.37 -1.07
CA LEU A 120 -15.76 -8.50 -1.88
C LEU A 120 -17.17 -9.09 -2.05
N ASN A 121 -17.29 -10.39 -2.30
CA ASN A 121 -18.59 -11.05 -2.39
C ASN A 121 -19.37 -10.96 -1.08
N THR A 122 -18.67 -11.01 0.06
CA THR A 122 -19.28 -10.83 1.38
C THR A 122 -19.79 -9.40 1.60
N LEU A 123 -19.04 -8.39 1.15
CA LEU A 123 -19.40 -6.97 1.30
C LEU A 123 -20.44 -6.49 0.29
N ALA A 124 -20.51 -7.09 -0.90
CA ALA A 124 -21.33 -6.59 -2.01
C ALA A 124 -22.82 -6.38 -1.65
N PRO A 125 -23.49 -7.27 -0.89
CA PRO A 125 -24.88 -7.08 -0.49
C PRO A 125 -25.10 -5.81 0.35
N ASP A 126 -24.18 -5.49 1.26
CA ASP A 126 -24.27 -4.31 2.15
C ASP A 126 -23.99 -3.00 1.41
N VAL A 127 -23.27 -3.07 0.28
CA VAL A 127 -22.98 -1.92 -0.58
C VAL A 127 -24.10 -1.66 -1.59
N GLY A 128 -24.72 -2.72 -2.10
CA GLY A 128 -25.74 -2.68 -3.15
C GLY A 128 -25.15 -2.64 -4.56
N GLU A 129 -25.79 -3.38 -5.48
CA GLU A 129 -25.29 -3.67 -6.84
C GLU A 129 -24.91 -2.41 -7.64
N ALA A 130 -25.80 -1.41 -7.70
CA ALA A 130 -25.54 -0.19 -8.45
C ALA A 130 -24.30 0.57 -7.93
N LYS A 131 -24.09 0.57 -6.61
CA LYS A 131 -22.94 1.24 -5.98
C LYS A 131 -21.66 0.42 -6.16
N VAL A 132 -21.75 -0.91 -6.11
CA VAL A 132 -20.65 -1.82 -6.45
C VAL A 132 -20.14 -1.55 -7.87
N GLU A 133 -21.03 -1.48 -8.86
CA GLU A 133 -20.62 -1.22 -10.25
C GLU A 133 -20.02 0.17 -10.43
N ALA A 134 -20.56 1.20 -9.75
CA ALA A 134 -19.98 2.53 -9.74
C ALA A 134 -18.57 2.55 -9.13
N ILE A 135 -18.36 1.86 -8.01
CA ILE A 135 -17.05 1.73 -7.36
C ILE A 135 -16.05 1.02 -8.28
N LYS A 136 -16.45 -0.09 -8.90
CA LYS A 136 -15.58 -0.82 -9.83
C LYS A 136 -15.16 0.06 -11.00
N ALA A 137 -16.10 0.78 -11.61
CA ALA A 137 -15.82 1.69 -12.72
C ALA A 137 -14.84 2.79 -12.31
N LYS A 138 -15.06 3.42 -11.14
CA LYS A 138 -14.17 4.45 -10.59
C LYS A 138 -12.75 3.92 -10.38
N VAL A 139 -12.61 2.82 -9.63
CA VAL A 139 -11.29 2.26 -9.28
C VAL A 139 -10.54 1.79 -10.52
N ASN A 140 -11.24 1.18 -11.49
CA ASN A 140 -10.62 0.75 -12.74
C ASN A 140 -10.09 1.94 -13.55
N ALA A 141 -10.83 3.06 -13.61
CA ALA A 141 -10.37 4.27 -14.27
C ALA A 141 -9.12 4.85 -13.56
N GLU A 142 -9.19 5.04 -12.24
CA GLU A 142 -8.10 5.62 -11.45
C GLU A 142 -6.81 4.78 -11.53
N LEU A 143 -6.91 3.46 -11.37
CA LEU A 143 -5.75 2.58 -11.42
C LEU A 143 -5.22 2.41 -12.84
N HIS A 144 -6.08 2.37 -13.86
CA HIS A 144 -5.62 2.31 -15.25
C HIS A 144 -4.81 3.55 -15.63
N ASP A 145 -5.30 4.75 -15.33
CA ASP A 145 -4.59 6.00 -15.58
C ASP A 145 -3.23 6.01 -14.89
N ARG A 146 -3.19 5.53 -13.65
CA ARG A 146 -1.96 5.42 -12.86
C ARG A 146 -0.98 4.39 -13.44
N TYR A 147 -1.47 3.23 -13.88
CA TYR A 147 -0.62 2.23 -14.55
C TYR A 147 0.00 2.79 -15.84
N MET A 148 -0.80 3.51 -16.63
CA MET A 148 -0.33 4.16 -17.86
C MET A 148 0.69 5.27 -17.60
N GLN A 149 0.59 5.98 -16.48
CA GLN A 149 1.55 7.04 -16.12
C GLN A 149 2.87 6.50 -15.56
N GLN A 150 2.82 5.48 -14.70
CA GLN A 150 4.01 5.00 -13.97
C GLN A 150 4.78 3.90 -14.74
N PHE A 151 4.10 3.00 -15.46
CA PHE A 151 4.77 1.86 -16.12
C PHE A 151 5.07 2.08 -17.61
N ALA A 152 4.51 3.12 -18.26
CA ALA A 152 4.92 3.50 -19.62
C ALA A 152 6.35 4.07 -19.68
N SER A 153 6.88 4.57 -18.55
CA SER A 153 8.26 5.05 -18.44
C SER A 153 9.29 3.97 -18.15
N GLU A 154 8.87 2.79 -17.66
CA GLU A 154 9.76 1.65 -17.37
C GLU A 154 9.94 0.72 -18.59
N ALA A 155 9.16 0.93 -19.66
CA ALA A 155 9.28 0.20 -20.93
C ALA A 155 10.38 0.73 -21.87
N LYS A 156 11.48 1.28 -21.33
CA LYS A 156 12.66 1.72 -22.10
C LYS A 156 13.94 1.00 -21.68
#